data_AF-A0A6P3X906-F1
#
_entry.id   AF-A0A6P3X906-F1
#
_cell.length_a   1.000
_cell.length_b   1.000
_cell.length_c   1.000
_cell.angle_alpha   90.00
_cell.angle_beta   90.00
_cell.angle_gamma   90.00
#
_symmetry.space_group_name_H-M   'P 1'
#
loop_
_entity.id
_entity.type
_entity.pdbx_description
1 polymer ?
#
loop_
_entity_poly.entity_id
_entity_poly.type
_entity_poly.pdbx_seq_one_letter_code
_entity_poly.pdbx_strand_id
1 'polypeptide(L)'
;MDNTPYNEKTYFPAPFHFPVFNDSKEPTITTLNDNELNKYHDDRTYFVRMCRQKIDRGELPANFDQWTVEQQHEHLMSNVDKYFPNIPASLRFILPGIFKEGDCGRSASERPDWLDMDKFRRGQKFAQNYFFGICAAQIMSLFFIFNYVDGLKTLILSRKSDTPYRAFKRYLSTVIRVNRWCLEDPWDQKTQAHRDIQEVRSMHLAMRRRLCNYNYEQIDAKSKILRPYCPMQKILAQDFKDTCPMANDLQCPFMMTRTKSINQGDMSCTQFTFMNMIVLYPKKFGVHDVSDDDLEAFCHMWRGLGYLLGIEDRYNFCRGSIQEVRERVKDTIEYWVKPYLSSVLPEWEHMLACLYKGLHYYVTMTNYKIVLLYFCHVLDLNMPRLYKSLSLMEKAIYMSWYFMFNYLTKLPVVVAVLNAKLRSYLNSAVNFGPQKHAELKKRSSRLQRVSL
;
A
#
# COMPACT_ATOMS: atom_id res chain seq x y z
N MET A 1 -39.59 0.98 -5.31
CA MET A 1 -40.19 0.30 -4.15
C MET A 1 -39.08 0.05 -3.14
N ASP A 2 -39.28 0.59 -1.93
CA ASP A 2 -38.45 0.53 -0.72
C ASP A 2 -37.01 1.06 -0.77
N ASN A 3 -36.91 2.39 -0.81
CA ASN A 3 -35.79 3.14 -0.24
C ASN A 3 -35.96 3.20 1.30
N THR A 4 -35.53 2.16 2.01
CA THR A 4 -35.24 2.31 3.44
C THR A 4 -33.87 3.00 3.59
N PRO A 5 -33.79 4.17 4.25
CA PRO A 5 -32.50 4.80 4.50
C PRO A 5 -31.78 3.95 5.55
N TYR A 6 -30.64 3.36 5.17
CA TYR A 6 -29.75 2.71 6.12
C TYR A 6 -29.28 3.77 7.13
N ASN A 7 -29.90 3.75 8.29
CA ASN A 7 -29.63 4.63 9.41
C ASN A 7 -28.37 4.11 10.13
N GLU A 8 -27.18 4.45 9.62
CA GLU A 8 -25.92 4.16 10.30
C GLU A 8 -25.15 5.47 10.53
N LYS A 9 -25.44 6.16 11.63
CA LYS A 9 -24.44 7.05 12.25
C LYS A 9 -23.31 6.21 12.82
N THR A 10 -22.44 5.65 11.97
CA THR A 10 -21.18 5.04 12.40
C THR A 10 -20.16 6.13 12.65
N TYR A 11 -20.34 6.85 13.77
CA TYR A 11 -19.38 7.86 14.19
C TYR A 11 -18.20 7.17 14.90
N PHE A 12 -17.07 7.05 14.21
CA PHE A 12 -15.83 6.64 14.86
C PHE A 12 -15.20 7.84 15.55
N PRO A 13 -14.78 7.73 16.83
CA PRO A 13 -14.09 8.82 17.51
C PRO A 13 -12.70 9.08 16.88
N ALA A 14 -12.04 10.17 17.27
CA ALA A 14 -10.75 10.56 16.69
C ALA A 14 -9.74 9.39 16.72
N PRO A 15 -9.04 9.11 15.61
CA PRO A 15 -8.14 7.98 15.53
C PRO A 15 -6.91 8.25 16.39
N PHE A 16 -6.16 7.20 16.75
CA PHE A 16 -4.96 7.35 17.56
C PHE A 16 -4.01 8.38 16.92
N HIS A 17 -3.72 9.46 17.64
CA HIS A 17 -2.67 10.40 17.26
C HIS A 17 -1.32 9.71 17.42
N PHE A 18 -0.64 9.53 16.29
CA PHE A 18 0.77 9.23 16.32
C PHE A 18 1.52 10.56 16.40
N PRO A 19 2.40 10.75 17.39
CA PRO A 19 3.24 11.93 17.38
C PRO A 19 4.02 11.94 16.07
N VAL A 20 3.90 13.06 15.35
CA VAL A 20 4.84 13.44 14.29
C VAL A 20 6.19 13.55 15.00
N PHE A 21 7.21 12.87 14.50
CA PHE A 21 8.55 13.01 15.06
C PHE A 21 9.03 14.43 14.72
N ASN A 22 8.86 15.35 15.67
CA ASN A 22 9.52 16.66 15.66
C ASN A 22 10.98 16.44 16.04
N ASP A 23 11.78 15.91 15.11
CA ASP A 23 13.21 16.20 15.16
C ASP A 23 13.40 17.56 14.47
N SER A 24 13.92 18.50 15.27
CA SER A 24 14.16 19.93 15.01
C SER A 24 12.95 20.87 15.11
N LYS A 25 13.04 21.80 16.07
CA LYS A 25 12.47 23.15 15.94
C LYS A 25 13.00 23.73 14.63
N GLU A 26 12.12 24.16 13.71
CA GLU A 26 12.30 25.29 12.77
C GLU A 26 11.08 25.45 11.84
N PRO A 27 10.89 26.63 11.22
CA PRO A 27 9.60 27.30 11.17
C PRO A 27 8.78 26.97 9.92
N THR A 28 7.57 27.51 9.96
CA THR A 28 6.51 27.51 8.96
C THR A 28 7.04 27.77 7.52
N ILE A 29 6.41 27.05 6.59
CA ILE A 29 6.48 27.15 5.12
C ILE A 29 7.11 28.46 4.60
N THR A 30 8.36 28.38 4.17
CA THR A 30 8.96 29.30 3.18
C THR A 30 10.01 28.53 2.37
N THR A 31 9.82 28.50 1.05
CA THR A 31 10.78 28.21 -0.03
C THR A 31 11.68 26.96 0.09
N LEU A 32 11.63 26.10 -0.93
CA LEU A 32 12.54 24.97 -1.16
C LEU A 32 13.98 25.37 -0.81
N ASN A 33 14.54 24.75 0.21
CA ASN A 33 15.91 25.02 0.65
C ASN A 33 16.88 24.30 -0.31
N ASP A 34 18.04 24.89 -0.64
CA ASP A 34 19.00 24.35 -1.64
C ASP A 34 19.46 22.91 -1.35
N ASN A 35 19.35 22.48 -0.08
CA ASN A 35 19.61 21.13 0.36
C ASN A 35 18.60 20.07 -0.15
N GLU A 36 17.39 20.44 -0.57
CA GLU A 36 16.41 19.49 -1.16
C GLU A 36 16.65 19.27 -2.67
N LEU A 37 17.11 20.29 -3.40
CA LEU A 37 17.49 20.18 -4.83
C LEU A 37 18.70 19.24 -5.02
N ASN A 38 19.71 19.34 -4.15
CA ASN A 38 20.91 18.50 -4.19
C ASN A 38 20.64 16.99 -3.95
N LYS A 39 19.46 16.60 -3.46
CA LYS A 39 19.17 15.21 -3.08
C LYS A 39 18.53 14.39 -4.21
N TYR A 40 17.69 15.01 -5.02
CA TYR A 40 17.27 14.40 -6.29
C TYR A 40 18.44 14.27 -7.26
N HIS A 41 19.47 15.13 -7.11
CA HIS A 41 20.71 15.00 -7.85
C HIS A 41 21.43 13.68 -7.53
N ASP A 42 21.51 13.26 -6.25
CA ASP A 42 22.08 11.94 -5.88
C ASP A 42 21.31 10.77 -6.50
N ASP A 43 19.98 10.75 -6.35
CA ASP A 43 19.13 9.66 -6.82
C ASP A 43 19.17 9.55 -8.35
N ARG A 44 19.17 10.70 -9.05
CA ARG A 44 19.37 10.76 -10.51
C ARG A 44 20.76 10.31 -10.92
N THR A 45 21.80 10.75 -10.21
CA THR A 45 23.19 10.36 -10.48
C THR A 45 23.35 8.85 -10.37
N TYR A 46 22.82 8.25 -9.30
CA TYR A 46 22.85 6.79 -9.12
C TYR A 46 22.11 6.08 -10.25
N PHE A 47 20.90 6.54 -10.58
CA PHE A 47 20.08 5.94 -11.64
C PHE A 47 20.77 6.02 -13.01
N VAL A 48 21.30 7.18 -13.38
CA VAL A 48 22.01 7.38 -14.66
C VAL A 48 23.27 6.53 -14.72
N ARG A 49 24.04 6.45 -13.61
CA ARG A 49 25.21 5.56 -13.54
C ARG A 49 24.82 4.10 -13.75
N MET A 50 23.72 3.65 -13.14
CA MET A 50 23.19 2.30 -13.33
C MET A 50 22.78 2.07 -14.80
N CYS A 51 22.07 3.03 -15.42
CA CYS A 51 21.68 2.94 -16.83
C CYS A 51 22.90 2.85 -17.76
N ARG A 52 23.96 3.64 -17.52
CA ARG A 52 25.22 3.57 -18.29
C ARG A 52 25.92 2.22 -18.20
N GLN A 53 25.70 1.46 -17.12
CA GLN A 53 26.28 0.13 -16.93
C GLN A 53 25.45 -0.97 -17.57
N LYS A 54 24.13 -0.76 -17.70
CA LYS A 54 23.18 -1.80 -18.14
C LYS A 54 22.66 -1.62 -19.58
N ILE A 55 22.61 -0.40 -20.08
CA ILE A 55 22.20 -0.09 -21.45
C ILE A 55 23.44 -0.12 -22.34
N ASP A 56 23.33 -0.75 -23.51
CA ASP A 56 24.41 -0.78 -24.48
C ASP A 56 24.79 0.65 -24.91
N ARG A 57 26.09 0.96 -24.93
CA ARG A 57 26.61 2.25 -25.38
C ARG A 57 26.19 2.58 -26.81
N GLY A 58 26.01 1.57 -27.66
CA GLY A 58 25.54 1.75 -29.04
C GLY A 58 24.11 2.29 -29.14
N GLU A 59 23.29 2.13 -28.10
CA GLU A 59 21.88 2.60 -28.09
C GLU A 59 21.72 4.03 -27.53
N LEU A 60 22.73 4.51 -26.82
CA LEU A 60 22.79 5.85 -26.25
C LEU A 60 23.32 6.86 -27.28
N PRO A 61 22.90 8.14 -27.21
CA PRO A 61 23.45 9.20 -28.05
C PRO A 61 25.00 9.27 -27.95
N ALA A 62 25.68 9.56 -29.05
CA ALA A 62 27.15 9.58 -29.08
C ALA A 62 27.79 10.58 -28.09
N ASN A 63 27.10 11.70 -27.84
CA ASN A 63 27.50 12.72 -26.87
C ASN A 63 26.83 12.55 -25.49
N PHE A 64 26.17 11.42 -25.22
CA PHE A 64 25.45 11.20 -23.97
C PHE A 64 26.36 11.41 -22.75
N ASP A 65 27.58 10.88 -22.78
CA ASP A 65 28.56 11.02 -21.70
C ASP A 65 29.09 12.46 -21.50
N GLN A 66 28.85 13.36 -22.45
CA GLN A 66 29.22 14.78 -22.36
C GLN A 66 28.12 15.65 -21.73
N TRP A 67 26.90 15.11 -21.62
CA TRP A 67 25.76 15.80 -21.03
C TRP A 67 25.84 15.86 -19.51
N THR A 68 25.14 16.83 -18.91
CA THR A 68 24.94 16.85 -17.46
C THR A 68 24.09 15.66 -17.03
N VAL A 69 24.15 15.28 -15.75
CA VAL A 69 23.31 14.20 -15.19
C VAL A 69 21.83 14.49 -15.40
N GLU A 70 21.42 15.75 -15.28
CA GLU A 70 20.05 16.20 -15.53
C GLU A 70 19.62 15.92 -16.97
N GLN A 71 20.44 16.30 -17.95
CA GLN A 71 20.17 16.08 -19.37
C GLN A 71 20.14 14.58 -19.70
N GLN A 72 21.07 13.79 -19.16
CA GLN A 72 21.10 12.34 -19.31
C GLN A 72 19.81 11.70 -18.75
N HIS A 73 19.41 12.11 -17.55
CA HIS A 73 18.20 11.62 -16.90
C HIS A 73 16.94 12.03 -17.68
N GLU A 74 16.82 13.28 -18.10
CA GLU A 74 15.68 13.77 -18.88
C GLU A 74 15.53 13.03 -20.21
N HIS A 75 16.65 12.77 -20.91
CA HIS A 75 16.65 11.95 -22.12
C HIS A 75 16.15 10.52 -21.85
N LEU A 76 16.64 9.87 -20.79
CA LEU A 76 16.18 8.52 -20.41
C LEU A 76 14.68 8.52 -20.06
N MET A 77 14.19 9.53 -19.33
CA MET A 77 12.78 9.64 -18.93
C MET A 77 11.84 10.01 -20.09
N SER A 78 12.36 10.68 -21.12
CA SER A 78 11.58 11.01 -22.33
C SER A 78 11.51 9.84 -23.32
N ASN A 79 12.36 8.82 -23.14
CA ASN A 79 12.49 7.67 -24.03
C ASN A 79 12.36 6.34 -23.25
N VAL A 80 11.43 6.29 -22.28
CA VAL A 80 11.29 5.13 -21.38
C VAL A 80 10.92 3.86 -22.13
N ASP A 81 10.13 3.98 -23.19
CA ASP A 81 9.74 2.89 -24.07
C ASP A 81 10.94 2.25 -24.78
N LYS A 82 11.90 3.06 -25.22
CA LYS A 82 13.14 2.61 -25.85
C LYS A 82 14.07 1.92 -24.85
N TYR A 83 14.33 2.57 -23.72
CA TYR A 83 15.40 2.14 -22.80
C TYR A 83 14.96 1.15 -21.71
N PHE A 84 13.65 1.05 -21.44
CA PHE A 84 13.10 0.15 -20.43
C PHE A 84 11.96 -0.70 -21.02
N PRO A 85 12.23 -1.48 -22.08
CA PRO A 85 11.19 -2.26 -22.77
C PRO A 85 10.56 -3.32 -21.86
N ASN A 86 11.31 -3.80 -20.86
CA ASN A 86 10.85 -4.79 -19.88
C ASN A 86 9.87 -4.23 -18.83
N ILE A 87 9.72 -2.91 -18.73
CA ILE A 87 8.62 -2.31 -17.98
C ILE A 87 7.36 -2.37 -18.88
N PRO A 88 6.27 -3.02 -18.45
CA PRO A 88 5.02 -3.05 -19.21
C PRO A 88 4.57 -1.63 -19.58
N ALA A 89 4.09 -1.46 -20.81
CA ALA A 89 3.72 -0.14 -21.35
C ALA A 89 2.74 0.59 -20.44
N SER A 90 1.79 -0.14 -19.86
CA SER A 90 0.78 0.38 -18.94
C SER A 90 1.39 0.98 -17.65
N LEU A 91 2.60 0.59 -17.26
CA LEU A 91 3.27 0.98 -16.01
C LEU A 91 4.43 1.97 -16.18
N ARG A 92 4.90 2.22 -17.41
CA ARG A 92 6.06 3.09 -17.69
C ARG A 92 5.94 4.50 -17.10
N PHE A 93 4.71 5.00 -16.96
CA PHE A 93 4.43 6.32 -16.37
C PHE A 93 4.90 6.45 -14.92
N ILE A 94 5.09 5.35 -14.19
CA ILE A 94 5.53 5.36 -12.78
C ILE A 94 7.02 5.70 -12.67
N LEU A 95 7.84 5.27 -13.64
CA LEU A 95 9.30 5.43 -13.58
C LEU A 95 9.72 6.90 -13.40
N PRO A 96 9.24 7.89 -14.19
CA PRO A 96 9.59 9.29 -13.93
C PRO A 96 9.09 9.80 -12.56
N GLY A 97 8.03 9.21 -12.01
CA GLY A 97 7.46 9.59 -10.73
C GLY A 97 8.35 9.25 -9.53
N ILE A 98 9.27 8.28 -9.65
CA ILE A 98 10.16 7.94 -8.53
C ILE A 98 11.17 9.05 -8.20
N PHE A 99 11.38 9.99 -9.14
CA PHE A 99 12.27 11.14 -8.99
C PHE A 99 11.51 12.46 -8.73
N LYS A 100 10.26 12.37 -8.28
CA LYS A 100 9.38 13.52 -7.98
C LYS A 100 8.87 13.45 -6.55
N GLU A 101 8.56 14.62 -6.00
CA GLU A 101 8.03 14.74 -4.64
C GLU A 101 6.69 14.02 -4.51
N GLY A 102 6.50 13.17 -3.48
CA GLY A 102 5.26 12.41 -3.31
C GLY A 102 4.00 13.26 -3.12
N ASP A 103 4.14 14.52 -2.72
CA ASP A 103 3.07 15.51 -2.67
C ASP A 103 3.45 16.69 -3.56
N CYS A 104 2.62 16.98 -4.57
CA CYS A 104 2.84 18.10 -5.49
C CYS A 104 2.45 19.47 -4.91
N GLY A 105 2.06 19.55 -3.63
CA GLY A 105 1.82 20.81 -2.93
C GLY A 105 0.49 21.51 -3.26
N ARG A 106 -0.40 20.84 -4.00
CA ARG A 106 -1.70 21.42 -4.39
C ARG A 106 -2.60 21.73 -3.20
N SER A 107 -3.51 22.69 -3.39
CA SER A 107 -4.51 23.03 -2.38
C SER A 107 -5.47 21.87 -2.13
N ALA A 108 -5.88 21.70 -0.88
CA ALA A 108 -6.86 20.70 -0.47
C ALA A 108 -8.31 21.05 -0.85
N SER A 109 -8.57 22.30 -1.23
CA SER A 109 -9.89 22.77 -1.68
C SER A 109 -10.05 22.73 -3.21
N GLU A 110 -8.96 22.58 -3.94
CA GLU A 110 -8.98 22.52 -5.40
C GLU A 110 -9.61 21.21 -5.88
N ARG A 111 -10.49 21.31 -6.87
CA ARG A 111 -11.08 20.16 -7.56
C ARG A 111 -10.54 20.13 -8.99
N PRO A 112 -10.08 18.98 -9.50
CA PRO A 112 -9.63 18.88 -10.87
C PRO A 112 -10.82 18.81 -11.84
N ASP A 113 -10.63 19.29 -13.07
CA ASP A 113 -11.68 19.37 -14.10
C ASP A 113 -12.30 18.01 -14.45
N TRP A 114 -11.54 16.93 -14.32
CA TRP A 114 -12.03 15.56 -14.60
C TRP A 114 -12.88 14.97 -13.46
N LEU A 115 -13.01 15.64 -12.31
CA LEU A 115 -13.72 15.11 -11.15
C LEU A 115 -15.23 15.18 -11.33
N ASP A 116 -15.82 14.04 -11.70
CA ASP A 116 -17.25 13.81 -11.53
C ASP A 116 -17.56 13.44 -10.06
N MET A 117 -18.26 14.33 -9.35
CA MET A 117 -18.62 14.12 -7.93
C MET A 117 -19.72 13.08 -7.72
N ASP A 118 -20.60 12.86 -8.69
CA ASP A 118 -21.66 11.86 -8.55
C ASP A 118 -21.08 10.46 -8.76
N LYS A 119 -20.14 10.30 -9.70
CA LYS A 119 -19.34 9.09 -9.84
C LYS A 119 -18.46 8.84 -8.60
N PHE A 120 -17.87 9.90 -8.02
CA PHE A 120 -17.11 9.79 -6.77
C PHE A 120 -17.99 9.23 -5.63
N ARG A 121 -19.19 9.79 -5.45
CA ARG A 121 -20.18 9.33 -4.45
C ARG A 121 -20.68 7.92 -4.71
N ARG A 122 -20.85 7.53 -5.98
CA ARG A 122 -21.15 6.13 -6.33
C ARG A 122 -20.03 5.19 -5.88
N GLY A 123 -18.76 5.57 -6.06
CA GLY A 123 -17.61 4.83 -5.54
C GLY A 123 -17.58 4.75 -4.01
N GLN A 124 -17.94 5.83 -3.32
CA GLN A 124 -18.10 5.83 -1.85
C GLN A 124 -19.20 4.86 -1.40
N LYS A 125 -20.37 4.87 -2.06
CA LYS A 125 -21.47 3.96 -1.76
C LYS A 125 -21.08 2.50 -2.01
N PHE A 126 -20.38 2.22 -3.11
CA PHE A 126 -19.80 0.91 -3.37
C PHE A 126 -18.87 0.48 -2.23
N ALA A 127 -17.98 1.38 -1.78
CA ALA A 127 -17.06 1.09 -0.69
C ALA A 127 -17.78 0.78 0.64
N GLN A 128 -18.91 1.42 0.90
CA GLN A 128 -19.75 1.15 2.07
C GLN A 128 -20.48 -0.19 1.97
N ASN A 129 -21.04 -0.51 0.79
CA ASN A 129 -21.79 -1.74 0.54
C ASN A 129 -20.90 -3.00 0.65
N TYR A 130 -19.63 -2.91 0.30
CA TYR A 130 -18.69 -4.03 0.31
C TYR A 130 -17.55 -3.85 1.32
N PHE A 131 -17.79 -3.09 2.39
CA PHE A 131 -16.78 -2.66 3.36
C PHE A 131 -15.91 -3.81 3.90
N PHE A 132 -16.51 -4.94 4.29
CA PHE A 132 -15.77 -6.10 4.79
C PHE A 132 -14.82 -6.68 3.74
N GLY A 133 -15.31 -6.91 2.51
CA GLY A 133 -14.51 -7.45 1.41
C GLY A 133 -13.36 -6.53 1.03
N ILE A 134 -13.63 -5.22 0.96
CA ILE A 134 -12.63 -4.19 0.67
C ILE A 134 -11.56 -4.14 1.76
N CYS A 135 -11.92 -4.16 3.05
CA CYS A 135 -10.95 -4.20 4.13
C CYS A 135 -10.08 -5.47 4.08
N ALA A 136 -10.68 -6.64 3.80
CA ALA A 136 -9.93 -7.89 3.65
C ALA A 136 -8.93 -7.80 2.49
N ALA A 137 -9.36 -7.29 1.34
CA ALA A 137 -8.53 -7.05 0.16
C ALA A 137 -7.38 -6.08 0.42
N GLN A 138 -7.63 -4.97 1.13
CA GLN A 138 -6.63 -3.96 1.46
C GLN A 138 -5.58 -4.45 2.45
N ILE A 139 -6.01 -5.17 3.50
CA ILE A 139 -5.09 -5.79 4.47
C ILE A 139 -4.17 -6.79 3.75
N MET A 140 -4.74 -7.60 2.84
CA MET A 140 -3.96 -8.56 2.07
C MET A 140 -3.08 -7.89 1.00
N SER A 141 -3.45 -6.72 0.51
CA SER A 141 -2.60 -5.97 -0.42
C SER A 141 -1.32 -5.42 0.24
N LEU A 142 -1.20 -5.44 1.57
CA LEU A 142 0.05 -5.10 2.25
C LEU A 142 1.19 -6.11 1.97
N PHE A 143 0.87 -7.34 1.57
CA PHE A 143 1.88 -8.30 1.09
C PHE A 143 2.65 -7.75 -0.14
N PHE A 144 1.96 -6.96 -0.99
CA PHE A 144 2.58 -6.31 -2.16
C PHE A 144 3.54 -5.20 -1.76
N ILE A 145 3.09 -4.24 -0.95
CA ILE A 145 3.88 -3.04 -0.67
C ILE A 145 5.13 -3.35 0.16
N PHE A 146 5.11 -4.40 0.99
CA PHE A 146 6.28 -4.81 1.75
C PHE A 146 7.31 -5.52 0.88
N ASN A 147 6.91 -6.01 -0.31
CA ASN A 147 7.81 -6.70 -1.23
C ASN A 147 8.92 -5.78 -1.75
N TYR A 148 8.65 -4.46 -1.82
CA TYR A 148 9.63 -3.47 -2.25
C TYR A 148 10.49 -3.03 -1.06
N VAL A 149 11.81 -3.15 -1.23
CA VAL A 149 12.79 -2.97 -0.16
C VAL A 149 12.70 -1.59 0.49
N ASP A 150 12.71 -0.51 -0.30
CA ASP A 150 12.71 0.85 0.24
C ASP A 150 11.36 1.22 0.88
N GLY A 151 10.25 0.72 0.34
CA GLY A 151 8.91 0.82 0.95
C GLY A 151 8.87 0.14 2.32
N LEU A 152 9.38 -1.10 2.43
CA LEU A 152 9.47 -1.83 3.69
C LEU A 152 10.36 -1.12 4.71
N LYS A 153 11.53 -0.63 4.29
CA LYS A 153 12.45 0.13 5.16
C LYS A 153 11.79 1.39 5.70
N THR A 154 11.04 2.12 4.88
CA THR A 154 10.26 3.29 5.30
C THR A 154 9.30 2.94 6.44
N LEU A 155 8.59 1.81 6.32
CA LEU A 155 7.66 1.36 7.36
C LEU A 155 8.36 0.93 8.64
N ILE A 156 9.52 0.28 8.55
CA ILE A 156 10.31 -0.09 9.74
C ILE A 156 10.85 1.17 10.43
N LEU A 157 11.39 2.11 9.66
CA LEU A 157 11.91 3.39 10.15
C LEU A 157 10.85 4.26 10.83
N SER A 158 9.58 4.16 10.40
CA SER A 158 8.48 4.82 11.10
C SER A 158 8.41 4.43 12.58
N ARG A 159 8.87 3.21 12.92
CA ARG A 159 8.72 2.60 14.24
C ARG A 159 7.24 2.69 14.66
N LYS A 160 6.31 2.28 13.79
CA LYS A 160 4.87 2.25 14.12
C LYS A 160 4.22 0.90 13.80
N SER A 161 4.96 -0.09 13.30
CA SER A 161 4.39 -1.40 12.94
C SER A 161 5.32 -2.61 13.17
N ASP A 162 6.50 -2.40 13.75
CA ASP A 162 7.50 -3.43 14.06
C ASP A 162 7.16 -4.28 15.31
N THR A 163 5.99 -4.05 15.92
CA THR A 163 5.48 -4.91 16.99
C THR A 163 3.97 -5.10 16.82
N PRO A 164 3.38 -6.22 17.29
CA PRO A 164 1.93 -6.43 17.21
C PRO A 164 1.09 -5.27 17.76
N TYR A 165 1.46 -4.71 18.91
CA TYR A 165 0.73 -3.58 19.50
C TYR A 165 0.86 -2.29 18.70
N ARG A 166 2.04 -2.00 18.14
CA ARG A 166 2.23 -0.80 17.32
C ARG A 166 1.47 -0.95 16.00
N ALA A 167 1.59 -2.11 15.35
CA ALA A 167 0.87 -2.47 14.15
C ALA A 167 -0.65 -2.35 14.35
N PHE A 168 -1.19 -2.92 15.44
CA PHE A 168 -2.58 -2.75 15.84
C PHE A 168 -3.03 -1.29 15.79
N LYS A 169 -2.33 -0.39 16.49
CA LYS A 169 -2.70 1.02 16.50
C LYS A 169 -2.61 1.64 15.10
N ARG A 170 -1.54 1.33 14.35
CA ARG A 170 -1.27 1.96 13.04
C ARG A 170 -2.36 1.60 12.04
N TYR A 171 -2.64 0.31 11.89
CA TYR A 171 -3.60 -0.17 10.91
C TYR A 171 -5.04 0.13 11.33
N LEU A 172 -5.36 0.12 12.63
CA LEU A 172 -6.66 0.60 13.11
C LEU A 172 -6.85 2.09 12.80
N SER A 173 -5.84 2.92 13.07
CA SER A 173 -5.85 4.35 12.72
C SER A 173 -6.01 4.58 11.20
N THR A 174 -5.41 3.71 10.37
CA THR A 174 -5.50 3.79 8.90
C THR A 174 -6.90 3.45 8.41
N VAL A 175 -7.47 2.30 8.83
CA VAL A 175 -8.79 1.86 8.36
C VAL A 175 -9.90 2.83 8.77
N ILE A 176 -9.79 3.46 9.95
CA ILE A 176 -10.76 4.48 10.38
C ILE A 176 -10.72 5.74 9.49
N ARG A 177 -9.53 6.25 9.15
CA ARG A 177 -9.37 7.40 8.24
C ARG A 177 -9.91 7.07 6.85
N VAL A 178 -9.50 5.95 6.28
CA VAL A 178 -9.96 5.52 4.95
C VAL A 178 -11.47 5.32 4.93
N ASN A 179 -12.06 4.72 5.98
CA ASN A 179 -13.50 4.57 6.06
C ASN A 179 -14.23 5.93 6.12
N ARG A 180 -13.68 6.95 6.77
CA ARG A 180 -14.28 8.31 6.74
C ARG A 180 -14.20 8.95 5.36
N TRP A 181 -13.11 8.74 4.63
CA TRP A 181 -13.01 9.15 3.22
C TRP A 181 -14.09 8.51 2.34
N CYS A 182 -14.58 7.33 2.72
CA CYS A 182 -15.70 6.66 2.06
C CYS A 182 -17.08 7.12 2.55
N LEU A 183 -17.18 7.90 3.65
CA LEU A 183 -18.44 8.31 4.28
C LEU A 183 -18.75 9.80 4.11
N GLU A 184 -17.73 10.64 4.01
CA GLU A 184 -17.85 12.11 4.02
C GLU A 184 -17.23 12.71 2.75
N ASP A 185 -17.56 13.96 2.42
CA ASP A 185 -16.90 14.69 1.32
C ASP A 185 -15.50 15.15 1.77
N PRO A 186 -14.40 14.64 1.18
CA PRO A 186 -13.05 15.00 1.59
C PRO A 186 -12.60 16.39 1.08
N TRP A 187 -13.38 17.05 0.22
CA TRP A 187 -13.14 18.45 -0.18
C TRP A 187 -13.82 19.46 0.74
N ASP A 188 -14.83 19.06 1.51
CA ASP A 188 -15.47 19.96 2.48
C ASP A 188 -14.63 20.08 3.75
N GLN A 189 -14.07 21.27 3.99
CA GLN A 189 -13.21 21.57 5.15
C GLN A 189 -13.88 21.30 6.52
N LYS A 190 -15.21 21.24 6.56
CA LYS A 190 -15.97 20.94 7.78
C LYS A 190 -15.90 19.46 8.15
N THR A 191 -15.64 18.57 7.20
CA THR A 191 -15.66 17.12 7.41
C THR A 191 -14.41 16.62 8.12
N GLN A 192 -14.52 15.46 8.79
CA GLN A 192 -13.36 14.79 9.35
C GLN A 192 -12.51 14.15 8.25
N ALA A 193 -13.13 13.71 7.15
CA ALA A 193 -12.41 13.20 5.98
C ALA A 193 -11.38 14.21 5.45
N HIS A 194 -11.75 15.49 5.31
CA HIS A 194 -10.84 16.55 4.88
C HIS A 194 -9.64 16.70 5.84
N ARG A 195 -9.93 16.77 7.16
CA ARG A 195 -8.88 16.86 8.19
C ARG A 195 -7.95 15.64 8.16
N ASP A 196 -8.51 14.44 8.02
CA ASP A 196 -7.75 13.20 7.95
C ASP A 196 -6.82 13.16 6.72
N ILE A 197 -7.23 13.69 5.57
CA ILE A 197 -6.36 13.84 4.39
C ILE A 197 -5.18 14.77 4.69
N GLN A 198 -5.43 15.94 5.30
CA GLN A 198 -4.36 16.89 5.64
C GLN A 198 -3.36 16.32 6.65
N GLU A 199 -3.86 15.57 7.64
CA GLU A 199 -3.00 14.84 8.59
C GLU A 199 -2.12 13.82 7.86
N VAL A 200 -2.68 13.06 6.92
CA VAL A 200 -1.93 12.05 6.17
C VAL A 200 -0.86 12.68 5.29
N ARG A 201 -1.17 13.77 4.58
CA ARG A 201 -0.16 14.55 3.83
C ARG A 201 0.97 15.02 4.73
N SER A 202 0.64 15.56 5.91
CA SER A 202 1.62 15.99 6.91
C SER A 202 2.49 14.82 7.42
N MET A 203 1.90 13.64 7.64
CA MET A 203 2.64 12.44 8.04
C MET A 203 3.59 11.95 6.94
N HIS A 204 3.17 11.96 5.67
CA HIS A 204 4.04 11.61 4.55
C HIS A 204 5.20 12.61 4.41
N LEU A 205 4.94 13.91 4.52
CA LEU A 205 5.97 14.94 4.50
C LEU A 205 6.99 14.77 5.63
N ALA A 206 6.53 14.50 6.85
CA ALA A 206 7.41 14.26 7.98
C ALA A 206 8.30 13.02 7.78
N MET A 207 7.73 11.92 7.28
CA MET A 207 8.49 10.71 7.00
C MET A 207 9.48 10.93 5.86
N ARG A 208 9.09 11.67 4.82
CA ARG A 208 9.96 12.08 3.72
C ARG A 208 11.17 12.87 4.22
N ARG A 209 10.95 13.97 4.95
CA ARG A 209 12.03 14.78 5.54
C ARG A 209 13.00 13.93 6.35
N ARG A 210 12.46 12.98 7.12
CA ARG A 210 13.26 12.03 7.90
C ARG A 210 14.12 11.10 7.02
N LEU A 211 13.57 10.54 5.96
CA LEU A 211 14.34 9.70 5.01
C LEU A 211 15.43 10.53 4.32
N CYS A 212 15.08 11.74 3.88
CA CYS A 212 16.00 12.67 3.21
C CYS A 212 17.14 13.18 4.10
N ASN A 213 17.05 12.99 5.43
CA ASN A 213 18.11 13.34 6.38
C ASN A 213 19.07 12.18 6.65
N TYR A 214 18.82 11.00 6.08
CA TYR A 214 19.71 9.85 6.17
C TYR A 214 20.38 9.56 4.82
N ASN A 215 21.62 9.11 4.86
CA ASN A 215 22.23 8.43 3.72
C ASN A 215 21.73 6.97 3.62
N TYR A 216 22.10 6.28 2.55
CA TYR A 216 21.63 4.94 2.27
C TYR A 216 22.06 3.91 3.33
N GLU A 217 23.29 4.03 3.83
CA GLU A 217 23.86 3.15 4.85
C GLU A 217 23.15 3.33 6.20
N GLN A 218 22.82 4.57 6.56
CA GLN A 218 22.03 4.90 7.75
C GLN A 218 20.61 4.37 7.65
N ILE A 219 19.97 4.47 6.48
CA ILE A 219 18.66 3.86 6.21
C ILE A 219 18.74 2.35 6.43
N ASP A 220 19.76 1.68 5.88
CA ASP A 220 19.95 0.23 5.99
C ASP A 220 20.16 -0.19 7.45
N ALA A 221 21.05 0.49 8.17
CA ALA A 221 21.31 0.20 9.58
C ALA A 221 20.08 0.44 10.47
N LYS A 222 19.35 1.55 10.27
CA LYS A 222 18.18 1.90 11.09
C LYS A 222 16.93 1.11 10.74
N SER A 223 16.86 0.53 9.54
CA SER A 223 15.75 -0.35 9.12
C SER A 223 15.98 -1.83 9.43
N LYS A 224 17.17 -2.20 9.92
CA LYS A 224 17.44 -3.57 10.35
C LYS A 224 16.62 -3.95 11.59
N ILE A 225 15.99 -5.11 11.55
CA ILE A 225 15.36 -5.74 12.72
C ILE A 225 16.32 -6.82 13.22
N LEU A 226 16.85 -6.65 14.43
CA LEU A 226 17.92 -7.52 14.95
C LEU A 226 17.51 -8.99 15.07
N ARG A 227 16.24 -9.25 15.39
CA ARG A 227 15.69 -10.61 15.59
C ARG A 227 14.31 -10.69 14.94
N PRO A 228 14.25 -10.77 13.60
CA PRO A 228 12.96 -10.83 12.91
C PRO A 228 12.27 -12.15 13.24
N TYR A 229 10.98 -12.06 13.55
CA TYR A 229 10.10 -13.23 13.68
C TYR A 229 9.65 -13.68 12.29
N CYS A 230 10.38 -14.63 11.71
CA CYS A 230 10.14 -15.15 10.36
C CYS A 230 10.10 -16.70 10.33
N PRO A 231 9.13 -17.34 11.00
CA PRO A 231 9.08 -18.79 11.14
C PRO A 231 8.86 -19.54 9.83
N MET A 232 8.27 -18.91 8.81
CA MET A 232 7.97 -19.54 7.53
C MET A 232 9.04 -19.29 6.48
N GLN A 233 10.07 -18.47 6.75
CA GLN A 233 11.05 -18.01 5.76
C GLN A 233 11.61 -19.13 4.87
N LYS A 234 12.08 -20.24 5.46
CA LYS A 234 12.64 -21.37 4.68
C LYS A 234 11.60 -22.03 3.77
N ILE A 235 10.37 -22.20 4.27
CA ILE A 235 9.27 -22.81 3.52
C ILE A 235 8.85 -21.88 2.37
N LEU A 236 8.72 -20.59 2.64
CA LEU A 236 8.31 -19.58 1.67
C LEU A 236 9.36 -19.37 0.59
N ALA A 237 10.64 -19.33 0.95
CA ALA A 237 11.73 -19.21 -0.02
C ALA A 237 11.68 -20.35 -1.05
N GLN A 238 11.39 -21.58 -0.62
CA GLN A 238 11.29 -22.71 -1.55
C GLN A 238 10.01 -22.66 -2.39
N ASP A 239 8.84 -22.45 -1.77
CA ASP A 239 7.59 -22.40 -2.53
C ASP A 239 7.60 -21.23 -3.54
N PHE A 240 8.09 -20.04 -3.14
CA PHE A 240 8.20 -18.90 -4.06
C PHE A 240 9.22 -19.15 -5.17
N LYS A 241 10.37 -19.76 -4.88
CA LYS A 241 11.34 -20.14 -5.92
C LYS A 241 10.74 -21.10 -6.95
N ASP A 242 9.88 -22.01 -6.52
CA ASP A 242 9.27 -23.01 -7.41
C ASP A 242 8.11 -22.44 -8.24
N THR A 243 7.36 -21.46 -7.71
CA THR A 243 6.13 -20.96 -8.35
C THR A 243 6.22 -19.58 -8.98
N CYS A 244 7.20 -18.73 -8.59
CA CYS A 244 7.31 -17.37 -9.11
C CYS A 244 8.13 -17.33 -10.40
N PRO A 245 7.75 -16.52 -11.38
CA PRO A 245 8.56 -16.29 -12.58
C PRO A 245 9.87 -15.57 -12.22
N MET A 246 10.89 -15.74 -13.06
CA MET A 246 12.12 -14.96 -12.93
C MET A 246 11.89 -13.52 -13.40
N ALA A 247 12.44 -12.55 -12.68
CA ALA A 247 12.38 -11.15 -13.08
C ALA A 247 13.35 -10.88 -14.23
N ASN A 248 12.92 -10.10 -15.22
CA ASN A 248 13.81 -9.58 -16.24
C ASN A 248 14.62 -8.40 -15.71
N ASP A 249 15.76 -8.11 -16.33
CA ASP A 249 16.53 -6.91 -16.05
C ASP A 249 15.69 -5.65 -16.31
N LEU A 250 15.85 -4.66 -15.44
CA LEU A 250 15.18 -3.36 -15.53
C LEU A 250 13.63 -3.44 -15.63
N GLN A 251 13.03 -4.50 -15.07
CA GLN A 251 11.58 -4.72 -15.16
C GLN A 251 10.77 -3.90 -14.16
N CYS A 252 11.32 -3.62 -12.98
CA CYS A 252 10.63 -2.93 -11.88
C CYS A 252 11.46 -1.75 -11.36
N PRO A 253 10.97 -0.50 -11.48
CA PRO A 253 11.69 0.70 -11.04
C PRO A 253 12.17 0.64 -9.58
N PHE A 254 11.34 0.08 -8.69
CA PHE A 254 11.61 -0.03 -7.25
C PHE A 254 12.72 -1.04 -6.90
N MET A 255 13.16 -1.84 -7.87
CA MET A 255 14.24 -2.81 -7.73
C MET A 255 15.48 -2.40 -8.55
N MET A 256 15.35 -1.39 -9.41
CA MET A 256 16.41 -0.85 -10.27
C MET A 256 17.25 0.22 -9.56
N THR A 257 16.58 1.08 -8.80
CA THR A 257 17.23 2.20 -8.11
C THR A 257 16.75 2.29 -6.68
N ARG A 258 17.58 2.91 -5.84
CA ARG A 258 17.22 3.29 -4.49
C ARG A 258 16.67 4.71 -4.49
N THR A 259 15.80 5.01 -3.54
CA THR A 259 15.32 6.38 -3.31
C THR A 259 15.33 6.72 -1.82
N LYS A 260 15.56 8.00 -1.48
CA LYS A 260 15.59 8.49 -0.09
C LYS A 260 14.36 9.31 0.28
N SER A 261 13.23 9.11 -0.40
CA SER A 261 12.03 9.92 -0.24
C SER A 261 10.77 9.13 -0.58
N ILE A 262 9.67 9.43 0.10
CA ILE A 262 8.33 9.06 -0.39
C ILE A 262 8.08 9.90 -1.66
N ASN A 263 8.09 9.25 -2.81
CA ASN A 263 8.00 9.87 -4.14
C ASN A 263 6.64 9.61 -4.82
N GLN A 264 6.38 10.20 -5.98
CA GLN A 264 5.11 10.01 -6.72
C GLN A 264 4.88 8.54 -7.11
N GLY A 265 5.95 7.79 -7.41
CA GLY A 265 5.87 6.36 -7.69
C GLY A 265 5.41 5.55 -6.47
N ASP A 266 5.97 5.82 -5.28
CA ASP A 266 5.56 5.18 -4.03
C ASP A 266 4.10 5.49 -3.70
N MET A 267 3.68 6.73 -3.92
CA MET A 267 2.29 7.15 -3.69
C MET A 267 1.33 6.48 -4.67
N SER A 268 1.72 6.36 -5.94
CA SER A 268 0.97 5.62 -6.98
C SER A 268 0.83 4.13 -6.63
N CYS A 269 1.92 3.47 -6.25
CA CYS A 269 1.90 2.06 -5.82
C CYS A 269 1.15 1.86 -4.51
N THR A 270 1.17 2.84 -3.60
CA THR A 270 0.34 2.82 -2.40
C THR A 270 -1.14 2.90 -2.78
N GLN A 271 -1.53 3.77 -3.70
CA GLN A 271 -2.91 3.85 -4.21
C GLN A 271 -3.35 2.54 -4.87
N PHE A 272 -2.48 1.90 -5.67
CA PHE A 272 -2.69 0.56 -6.20
C PHE A 272 -3.06 -0.44 -5.09
N THR A 273 -2.36 -0.43 -3.95
CA THR A 273 -2.64 -1.39 -2.87
C THR A 273 -4.05 -1.26 -2.27
N PHE A 274 -4.68 -0.09 -2.40
CA PHE A 274 -6.02 0.12 -1.85
C PHE A 274 -7.17 -0.42 -2.70
N MET A 275 -6.91 -0.68 -4.00
CA MET A 275 -7.96 -0.96 -4.99
C MET A 275 -7.72 -2.24 -5.82
N ASN A 276 -6.46 -2.65 -6.01
CA ASN A 276 -6.07 -3.68 -6.98
C ASN A 276 -6.87 -4.99 -6.89
N MET A 277 -6.98 -5.54 -5.67
CA MET A 277 -7.61 -6.83 -5.41
C MET A 277 -9.09 -6.83 -5.75
N ILE A 278 -9.78 -5.72 -5.50
CA ILE A 278 -11.21 -5.58 -5.77
C ILE A 278 -11.45 -5.35 -7.26
N VAL A 279 -10.53 -4.65 -7.93
CA VAL A 279 -10.62 -4.35 -9.36
C VAL A 279 -10.38 -5.60 -10.22
N LEU A 280 -9.46 -6.48 -9.81
CA LEU A 280 -9.10 -7.68 -10.56
C LEU A 280 -9.81 -8.96 -10.07
N TYR A 281 -10.04 -9.09 -8.77
CA TYR A 281 -10.58 -10.32 -8.16
C TYR A 281 -11.79 -10.09 -7.23
N PRO A 282 -12.80 -9.28 -7.60
CA PRO A 282 -13.88 -8.87 -6.69
C PRO A 282 -14.58 -10.07 -6.01
N LYS A 283 -14.84 -11.14 -6.77
CA LYS A 283 -15.50 -12.36 -6.28
C LYS A 283 -14.69 -13.10 -5.20
N LYS A 284 -13.35 -13.00 -5.22
CA LYS A 284 -12.48 -13.57 -4.17
C LYS A 284 -12.59 -12.79 -2.85
N PHE A 285 -13.24 -11.64 -2.84
CA PHE A 285 -13.46 -10.85 -1.62
C PHE A 285 -14.94 -10.66 -1.30
N GLY A 286 -15.80 -11.52 -1.85
CA GLY A 286 -17.23 -11.46 -1.60
C GLY A 286 -17.94 -10.28 -2.26
N VAL A 287 -17.31 -9.66 -3.24
CA VAL A 287 -17.91 -8.64 -4.10
C VAL A 287 -18.46 -9.34 -5.33
N HIS A 288 -19.69 -9.84 -5.21
CA HIS A 288 -20.41 -10.53 -6.28
C HIS A 288 -21.37 -9.58 -6.98
N ASP A 289 -21.68 -9.88 -8.25
CA ASP A 289 -22.70 -9.21 -9.07
C ASP A 289 -22.52 -7.68 -9.20
N VAL A 290 -21.27 -7.24 -9.38
CA VAL A 290 -20.92 -5.83 -9.61
C VAL A 290 -20.65 -5.55 -11.08
N SER A 291 -21.08 -4.38 -11.54
CA SER A 291 -20.86 -3.92 -12.91
C SER A 291 -19.48 -3.30 -13.09
N ASP A 292 -19.03 -3.18 -14.33
CA ASP A 292 -17.83 -2.42 -14.66
C ASP A 292 -17.97 -0.95 -14.25
N ASP A 293 -19.16 -0.36 -14.37
CA ASP A 293 -19.44 0.99 -13.90
C ASP A 293 -19.25 1.16 -12.38
N ASP A 294 -19.57 0.14 -11.58
CA ASP A 294 -19.38 0.17 -10.12
C ASP A 294 -17.89 0.15 -9.77
N LEU A 295 -17.12 -0.70 -10.45
CA LEU A 295 -15.67 -0.78 -10.27
C LEU A 295 -14.97 0.47 -10.81
N GLU A 296 -15.47 1.05 -11.91
CA GLU A 296 -14.99 2.31 -12.45
C GLU A 296 -15.27 3.47 -11.49
N ALA A 297 -16.46 3.53 -10.89
CA ALA A 297 -16.80 4.52 -9.87
C ALA A 297 -15.90 4.37 -8.63
N PHE A 298 -15.61 3.13 -8.20
CA PHE A 298 -14.66 2.85 -7.13
C PHE A 298 -13.23 3.33 -7.48
N CYS A 299 -12.78 3.11 -8.72
CA CYS A 299 -11.50 3.63 -9.20
C CYS A 299 -11.50 5.16 -9.25
N HIS A 300 -12.58 5.78 -9.72
CA HIS A 300 -12.73 7.24 -9.78
C HIS A 300 -12.69 7.88 -8.40
N MET A 301 -13.32 7.24 -7.39
CA MET A 301 -13.18 7.63 -5.99
C MET A 301 -11.71 7.59 -5.56
N TRP A 302 -11.01 6.48 -5.80
CA TRP A 302 -9.57 6.40 -5.47
C TRP A 302 -8.72 7.40 -6.26
N ARG A 303 -9.06 7.71 -7.50
CA ARG A 303 -8.41 8.76 -8.31
C ARG A 303 -8.52 10.11 -7.61
N GLY A 304 -9.72 10.48 -7.16
CA GLY A 304 -9.99 11.70 -6.39
C GLY A 304 -9.22 11.75 -5.06
N LEU A 305 -9.21 10.64 -4.31
CA LEU A 305 -8.46 10.54 -3.06
C LEU A 305 -6.93 10.65 -3.29
N GLY A 306 -6.41 10.02 -4.34
CA GLY A 306 -5.00 10.15 -4.72
C GLY A 306 -4.63 11.58 -5.10
N TYR A 307 -5.51 12.28 -5.82
CA TYR A 307 -5.34 13.71 -6.12
C TYR A 307 -5.26 14.53 -4.83
N LEU A 308 -6.19 14.33 -3.89
CA LEU A 308 -6.20 15.03 -2.61
C LEU A 308 -4.97 14.73 -1.74
N LEU A 309 -4.42 13.53 -1.83
CA LEU A 309 -3.19 13.11 -1.15
C LEU A 309 -1.90 13.65 -1.80
N GLY A 310 -2.01 14.38 -2.91
CA GLY A 310 -0.88 15.05 -3.58
C GLY A 310 -0.30 14.30 -4.79
N ILE A 311 -0.95 13.24 -5.28
CA ILE A 311 -0.48 12.50 -6.47
C ILE A 311 -0.76 13.32 -7.73
N GLU A 312 0.25 13.65 -8.53
CA GLU A 312 0.06 14.31 -9.82
C GLU A 312 -0.79 13.44 -10.76
N ASP A 313 -1.64 14.06 -11.59
CA ASP A 313 -2.60 13.32 -12.42
C ASP A 313 -1.92 12.32 -13.37
N ARG A 314 -0.73 12.65 -13.87
CA ARG A 314 0.06 11.75 -14.72
C ARG A 314 0.59 10.51 -13.99
N TYR A 315 0.72 10.56 -12.66
CA TYR A 315 1.17 9.45 -11.81
C TYR A 315 0.03 8.77 -11.04
N ASN A 316 -1.21 9.23 -11.19
CA ASN A 316 -2.36 8.65 -10.51
C ASN A 316 -2.68 7.26 -11.10
N PHE A 317 -2.59 6.22 -10.25
CA PHE A 317 -2.81 4.84 -10.65
C PHE A 317 -4.25 4.58 -11.12
N CYS A 318 -5.20 5.43 -10.75
CA CYS A 318 -6.60 5.29 -11.13
C CYS A 318 -7.02 6.20 -12.30
N ARG A 319 -6.08 6.83 -13.02
CA ARG A 319 -6.39 7.63 -14.23
C ARG A 319 -6.91 6.75 -15.38
N GLY A 320 -7.64 7.31 -16.33
CA GLY A 320 -8.14 6.57 -17.50
C GLY A 320 -9.37 5.69 -17.21
N SER A 321 -9.66 4.79 -18.15
CA SER A 321 -10.78 3.84 -18.11
C SER A 321 -10.54 2.66 -17.17
N ILE A 322 -11.61 1.94 -16.79
CA ILE A 322 -11.50 0.74 -15.95
C ILE A 322 -10.66 -0.37 -16.62
N GLN A 323 -10.67 -0.47 -17.95
CA GLN A 323 -9.88 -1.44 -18.70
C GLN A 323 -8.38 -1.14 -18.56
N GLU A 324 -7.97 0.12 -18.78
CA GLU A 324 -6.58 0.54 -18.59
C GLU A 324 -6.12 0.36 -17.14
N VAL A 325 -7.01 0.59 -16.17
CA VAL A 325 -6.71 0.38 -14.75
C VAL A 325 -6.50 -1.10 -14.46
N ARG A 326 -7.38 -1.99 -14.96
CA ARG A 326 -7.24 -3.44 -14.81
C ARG A 326 -5.96 -3.97 -15.44
N GLU A 327 -5.61 -3.47 -16.63
CA GLU A 327 -4.35 -3.83 -17.29
C GLU A 327 -3.15 -3.47 -16.41
N ARG A 328 -3.10 -2.24 -15.88
CA ARG A 328 -2.04 -1.83 -14.93
C ARG A 328 -2.00 -2.68 -13.68
N VAL A 329 -3.16 -3.03 -13.11
CA VAL A 329 -3.23 -3.91 -11.94
C VAL A 329 -2.64 -5.28 -12.26
N LYS A 330 -3.05 -5.87 -13.39
CA LYS A 330 -2.55 -7.16 -13.86
C LYS A 330 -1.05 -7.12 -14.10
N ASP A 331 -0.56 -6.13 -14.81
CA ASP A 331 0.86 -5.98 -15.12
C ASP A 331 1.70 -5.78 -13.86
N THR A 332 1.18 -5.03 -12.89
CA THR A 332 1.86 -4.84 -11.59
C THR A 332 2.02 -6.18 -10.88
N ILE A 333 0.97 -7.01 -10.86
CA ILE A 333 1.00 -8.32 -10.22
C ILE A 333 1.96 -9.27 -10.96
N GLU A 334 1.82 -9.40 -12.27
CA GLU A 334 2.57 -10.37 -13.07
C GLU A 334 4.05 -10.01 -13.22
N TYR A 335 4.38 -8.73 -13.41
CA TYR A 335 5.74 -8.31 -13.73
C TYR A 335 6.47 -7.66 -12.55
N TRP A 336 5.78 -7.13 -11.53
CA TRP A 336 6.45 -6.46 -10.41
C TRP A 336 6.23 -7.13 -9.05
N VAL A 337 5.15 -7.86 -8.84
CA VAL A 337 4.94 -8.57 -7.57
C VAL A 337 5.49 -9.97 -7.65
N LYS A 338 4.90 -10.82 -8.49
CA LYS A 338 5.18 -12.25 -8.52
C LYS A 338 6.67 -12.53 -8.66
N PRO A 339 7.42 -11.89 -9.58
CA PRO A 339 8.85 -12.19 -9.72
C PRO A 339 9.65 -11.90 -8.45
N TYR A 340 9.27 -10.87 -7.71
CA TYR A 340 10.03 -10.37 -6.56
C TYR A 340 9.60 -11.00 -5.23
N LEU A 341 8.48 -11.73 -5.17
CA LEU A 341 8.13 -12.55 -3.99
C LEU A 341 9.20 -13.60 -3.67
N SER A 342 9.96 -14.05 -4.67
CA SER A 342 11.11 -14.95 -4.50
C SER A 342 12.27 -14.33 -3.69
N SER A 343 12.28 -13.00 -3.56
CA SER A 343 13.36 -12.21 -2.94
C SER A 343 12.94 -11.54 -1.63
N VAL A 344 11.84 -11.99 -1.00
CA VAL A 344 11.35 -11.39 0.25
C VAL A 344 12.35 -11.53 1.40
N LEU A 345 12.47 -10.44 2.18
CA LEU A 345 13.40 -10.35 3.32
C LEU A 345 12.81 -10.97 4.60
N PRO A 346 13.62 -11.40 5.59
CA PRO A 346 13.12 -11.76 6.92
C PRO A 346 12.19 -10.70 7.55
N GLU A 347 12.53 -9.43 7.34
CA GLU A 347 11.76 -8.28 7.82
C GLU A 347 10.36 -8.20 7.17
N TRP A 348 10.19 -8.71 5.95
CA TRP A 348 8.89 -8.80 5.27
C TRP A 348 7.92 -9.67 6.08
N GLU A 349 8.33 -10.90 6.40
CA GLU A 349 7.52 -11.82 7.20
C GLU A 349 7.29 -11.26 8.61
N HIS A 350 8.31 -10.67 9.23
CA HIS A 350 8.17 -10.09 10.57
C HIS A 350 7.11 -9.00 10.64
N MET A 351 7.12 -8.06 9.68
CA MET A 351 6.18 -6.96 9.64
C MET A 351 4.75 -7.44 9.36
N LEU A 352 4.57 -8.43 8.48
CA LEU A 352 3.28 -9.07 8.22
C LEU A 352 2.78 -9.86 9.45
N ALA A 353 3.65 -10.62 10.10
CA ALA A 353 3.30 -11.33 11.33
C ALA A 353 2.87 -10.35 12.44
N CYS A 354 3.54 -9.20 12.57
CA CYS A 354 3.13 -8.15 13.50
C CYS A 354 1.75 -7.55 13.14
N LEU A 355 1.51 -7.28 11.86
CA LEU A 355 0.19 -6.86 11.34
C LEU A 355 -0.91 -7.84 11.76
N TYR A 356 -0.80 -9.11 11.39
CA TYR A 356 -1.87 -10.08 11.64
C TYR A 356 -2.03 -10.43 13.14
N LYS A 357 -0.94 -10.44 13.92
CA LYS A 357 -1.04 -10.57 15.38
C LYS A 357 -1.72 -9.36 16.02
N GLY A 358 -1.53 -8.16 15.46
CA GLY A 358 -2.19 -6.93 15.90
C GLY A 358 -3.68 -6.88 15.52
N LEU A 359 -4.04 -7.34 14.32
CA LEU A 359 -5.44 -7.49 13.89
C LEU A 359 -6.22 -8.46 14.79
N HIS A 360 -5.55 -9.54 15.22
CA HIS A 360 -6.13 -10.54 16.13
C HIS A 360 -6.53 -9.98 17.51
N TYR A 361 -6.19 -8.73 17.84
CA TYR A 361 -6.66 -8.08 19.07
C TYR A 361 -8.15 -7.69 19.01
N TYR A 362 -8.74 -7.59 17.83
CA TYR A 362 -10.14 -7.18 17.67
C TYR A 362 -10.90 -7.93 16.57
N VAL A 363 -10.22 -8.59 15.62
CA VAL A 363 -10.84 -9.51 14.66
C VAL A 363 -10.36 -10.92 14.96
N THR A 364 -11.24 -11.77 15.49
CA THR A 364 -10.91 -13.18 15.73
C THR A 364 -10.77 -13.94 14.40
N MET A 365 -10.00 -15.03 14.40
CA MET A 365 -9.75 -15.89 13.22
C MET A 365 -8.81 -15.34 12.13
N THR A 366 -8.09 -14.24 12.38
CA THR A 366 -6.98 -13.82 11.50
C THR A 366 -5.69 -14.52 11.89
N ASN A 367 -5.13 -15.35 10.99
CA ASN A 367 -3.83 -15.99 11.15
C ASN A 367 -2.97 -15.71 9.91
N TYR A 368 -1.75 -15.21 10.13
CA TYR A 368 -0.79 -14.89 9.07
C TYR A 368 -0.64 -16.01 8.02
N LYS A 369 -0.50 -17.28 8.42
CA LYS A 369 -0.32 -18.39 7.47
C LYS A 369 -1.53 -18.59 6.57
N ILE A 370 -2.74 -18.48 7.14
CA ILE A 370 -3.99 -18.66 6.41
C ILE A 370 -4.17 -17.52 5.41
N VAL A 371 -3.93 -16.28 5.83
CA VAL A 371 -4.07 -15.13 4.94
C VAL A 371 -3.00 -15.15 3.84
N LEU A 372 -1.76 -15.55 4.15
CA LEU A 372 -0.71 -15.72 3.15
C LEU A 372 -1.06 -16.82 2.13
N LEU A 373 -1.56 -17.96 2.59
CA LEU A 373 -2.00 -19.03 1.69
C LEU A 373 -3.15 -18.54 0.79
N TYR A 374 -4.12 -17.81 1.35
CA TYR A 374 -5.22 -17.23 0.59
C TYR A 374 -4.73 -16.18 -0.43
N PHE A 375 -3.79 -15.33 -0.04
CA PHE A 375 -3.12 -14.37 -0.93
C PHE A 375 -2.49 -15.07 -2.11
N CYS A 376 -1.68 -16.10 -1.86
CA CYS A 376 -1.06 -16.89 -2.91
C CYS A 376 -2.09 -17.58 -3.80
N HIS A 377 -3.20 -18.09 -3.24
CA HIS A 377 -4.29 -18.66 -4.01
C HIS A 377 -4.97 -17.63 -4.93
N VAL A 378 -5.18 -16.39 -4.47
CA VAL A 378 -5.75 -15.31 -5.30
C VAL A 378 -4.82 -14.95 -6.46
N LEU A 379 -3.50 -15.09 -6.28
CA LEU A 379 -2.49 -14.85 -7.31
C LEU A 379 -2.15 -16.09 -8.15
N ASP A 380 -2.86 -17.20 -7.97
CA ASP A 380 -2.60 -18.48 -8.64
C ASP A 380 -1.17 -19.01 -8.41
N LEU A 381 -0.61 -18.79 -7.21
CA LEU A 381 0.69 -19.31 -6.80
C LEU A 381 0.54 -20.64 -6.05
N ASN A 382 1.28 -21.66 -6.47
CA ASN A 382 1.23 -22.99 -5.87
C ASN A 382 2.12 -23.06 -4.63
N MET A 383 1.52 -23.22 -3.45
CA MET A 383 2.23 -23.19 -2.16
C MET A 383 2.10 -24.52 -1.38
N PRO A 384 2.60 -25.65 -1.92
CA PRO A 384 2.36 -26.96 -1.35
C PRO A 384 3.03 -27.15 0.02
N ARG A 385 4.18 -26.53 0.28
CA ARG A 385 4.90 -26.68 1.56
C ARG A 385 4.27 -25.80 2.62
N LEU A 386 3.86 -24.57 2.28
CA LEU A 386 3.04 -23.74 3.15
C LEU A 386 1.77 -24.50 3.54
N TYR A 387 1.00 -25.03 2.58
CA TYR A 387 -0.22 -25.78 2.86
C TYR A 387 0.01 -26.97 3.80
N LYS A 388 1.08 -27.75 3.57
CA LYS A 388 1.47 -28.87 4.45
C LYS A 388 1.82 -28.43 5.88
N SER A 389 2.35 -27.21 6.05
CA SER A 389 2.72 -26.67 7.36
C SER A 389 1.55 -26.19 8.23
N LEU A 390 0.33 -26.14 7.68
CA LEU A 390 -0.88 -25.77 8.42
C LEU A 390 -1.36 -26.95 9.28
N SER A 391 -1.78 -26.64 10.51
CA SER A 391 -2.55 -27.53 11.37
C SER A 391 -3.93 -27.86 10.77
N LEU A 392 -4.59 -28.91 11.30
CA LEU A 392 -5.96 -29.26 10.88
C LEU A 392 -6.95 -28.11 11.09
N MET A 393 -6.83 -27.39 12.22
CA MET A 393 -7.67 -26.22 12.49
C MET A 393 -7.40 -25.09 11.49
N GLU A 394 -6.13 -24.81 11.17
CA GLU A 394 -5.79 -23.79 10.16
C GLU A 394 -6.34 -24.14 8.77
N LYS A 395 -6.29 -25.41 8.37
CA LYS A 395 -6.89 -25.89 7.12
C LYS A 395 -8.41 -25.73 7.12
N ALA A 396 -9.08 -26.07 8.22
CA ALA A 396 -10.53 -25.89 8.35
C ALA A 396 -10.93 -24.41 8.24
N ILE A 397 -10.17 -23.51 8.87
CA ILE A 397 -10.41 -22.05 8.77
C ILE A 397 -10.14 -21.55 7.34
N TYR A 398 -9.08 -22.02 6.68
CA TYR A 398 -8.82 -21.68 5.28
C TYR A 398 -10.00 -22.09 4.37
N MET A 399 -10.49 -23.33 4.52
CA MET A 399 -11.63 -23.83 3.75
C MET A 399 -12.91 -23.06 4.06
N SER A 400 -13.12 -22.65 5.32
CA SER A 400 -14.29 -21.84 5.68
C SER A 400 -14.23 -20.44 5.07
N TRP A 401 -13.05 -19.81 4.99
CA TRP A 401 -12.85 -18.55 4.29
C TRP A 401 -13.12 -18.68 2.80
N TYR A 402 -12.56 -19.72 2.18
CA TYR A 402 -12.81 -20.03 0.77
C TYR A 402 -14.31 -20.20 0.50
N PHE A 403 -15.00 -20.99 1.33
CA PHE A 403 -16.44 -21.20 1.21
C PHE A 403 -17.24 -19.91 1.42
N MET A 404 -16.90 -19.13 2.44
CA MET A 404 -17.56 -17.87 2.76
C MET A 404 -17.46 -16.87 1.61
N PHE A 405 -16.25 -16.61 1.11
CA PHE A 405 -16.05 -15.63 0.03
C PHE A 405 -16.60 -16.07 -1.32
N ASN A 406 -16.57 -17.37 -1.66
CA ASN A 406 -17.02 -17.82 -2.98
C ASN A 406 -18.52 -18.16 -3.03
N TYR A 407 -19.16 -18.48 -1.90
CA TYR A 407 -20.54 -18.97 -1.88
C TYR A 407 -21.45 -18.14 -0.96
N LEU A 408 -21.10 -17.97 0.31
CA LEU A 408 -22.01 -17.33 1.27
C LEU A 408 -22.23 -15.84 0.98
N THR A 409 -21.19 -15.12 0.58
CA THR A 409 -21.26 -13.69 0.27
C THR A 409 -22.00 -13.37 -1.04
N LYS A 410 -22.44 -14.38 -1.80
CA LYS A 410 -23.44 -14.17 -2.87
C LYS A 410 -24.80 -13.75 -2.31
N LEU A 411 -25.08 -14.05 -1.04
CA LEU A 411 -26.29 -13.62 -0.36
C LEU A 411 -26.07 -12.22 0.22
N PRO A 412 -26.83 -11.19 -0.21
CA PRO A 412 -26.63 -9.81 0.25
C PRO A 412 -26.72 -9.66 1.78
N VAL A 413 -27.58 -10.45 2.43
CA VAL A 413 -27.72 -10.47 3.89
C VAL A 413 -26.41 -10.88 4.59
N VAL A 414 -25.64 -11.82 4.01
CA VAL A 414 -24.35 -12.23 4.58
C VAL A 414 -23.34 -11.09 4.50
N VAL A 415 -23.29 -10.39 3.37
CA VAL A 415 -22.42 -9.21 3.20
C VAL A 415 -22.78 -8.12 4.21
N ALA A 416 -24.08 -7.82 4.37
CA ALA A 416 -24.56 -6.85 5.35
C ALA A 416 -24.16 -7.23 6.79
N VAL A 417 -24.32 -8.50 7.19
CA VAL A 417 -23.91 -9.00 8.50
C VAL A 417 -22.40 -8.88 8.71
N LEU A 418 -21.59 -9.25 7.72
CA LEU A 418 -20.13 -9.14 7.80
C LEU A 418 -19.67 -7.68 7.92
N ASN A 419 -20.28 -6.76 7.17
CA ASN A 419 -20.04 -5.33 7.27
C ASN A 419 -20.35 -4.81 8.68
N ALA A 420 -21.55 -5.11 9.19
CA ALA A 420 -21.99 -4.68 10.52
C ALA A 420 -21.06 -5.24 11.62
N LYS A 421 -20.68 -6.51 11.52
CA LYS A 421 -19.75 -7.16 12.45
C LYS A 421 -18.37 -6.51 12.44
N LEU A 422 -17.80 -6.22 11.27
CA LEU A 422 -16.51 -5.54 11.16
C LEU A 422 -16.57 -4.12 11.74
N ARG A 423 -17.63 -3.35 11.42
CA ARG A 423 -17.85 -2.02 11.99
C ARG A 423 -17.93 -2.06 13.52
N SER A 424 -18.63 -3.05 14.07
CA SER A 424 -18.70 -3.27 15.53
C SER A 424 -17.33 -3.58 16.13
N TYR A 425 -16.50 -4.41 15.49
CA TYR A 425 -15.15 -4.71 15.96
C TYR A 425 -14.23 -3.49 15.94
N LEU A 426 -14.29 -2.71 14.85
CA LEU A 426 -13.54 -1.46 14.75
C LEU A 426 -13.98 -0.47 15.83
N ASN A 427 -15.28 -0.30 16.03
CA ASN A 427 -15.80 0.61 17.05
C ASN A 427 -15.37 0.19 18.46
N SER A 428 -15.45 -1.10 18.77
CA SER A 428 -14.95 -1.64 20.05
C SER A 428 -13.44 -1.36 20.23
N ALA A 429 -12.64 -1.65 19.20
CA ALA A 429 -11.18 -1.52 19.25
C ALA A 429 -10.70 -0.08 19.43
N VAL A 430 -11.38 0.89 18.82
CA VAL A 430 -11.04 2.32 18.99
C VAL A 430 -11.37 2.79 20.42
N ASN A 431 -12.39 2.21 21.05
CA ASN A 431 -12.83 2.55 22.40
C ASN A 431 -12.16 1.72 23.52
N PHE A 432 -11.08 0.99 23.22
CA PHE A 432 -10.33 0.28 24.25
C PHE A 432 -9.78 1.24 25.31
N GLY A 433 -10.10 0.98 26.57
CA GLY A 433 -9.61 1.78 27.70
C GLY A 433 -8.12 1.58 28.02
N PRO A 434 -7.54 2.43 28.89
CA PRO A 434 -6.11 2.37 29.24
C PRO A 434 -5.63 1.01 29.74
N GLN A 435 -6.45 0.32 30.54
CA GLN A 435 -6.15 -1.02 31.05
C GLN A 435 -5.99 -2.04 29.91
N LYS A 436 -6.89 -2.02 28.92
CA LYS A 436 -6.83 -2.91 27.76
C LYS A 436 -5.59 -2.62 26.92
N HIS A 437 -5.27 -1.35 26.69
CA HIS A 437 -4.03 -0.96 26.01
C HIS A 437 -2.77 -1.44 26.74
N ALA A 438 -2.73 -1.36 28.08
CA ALA A 438 -1.62 -1.87 28.88
C ALA A 438 -1.47 -3.40 28.76
N GLU A 439 -2.60 -4.14 28.80
CA GLU A 439 -2.64 -5.59 28.58
C GLU A 439 -2.08 -5.97 27.21
N LEU A 440 -2.58 -5.34 26.13
CA LEU A 440 -2.15 -5.61 24.76
C LEU A 440 -0.66 -5.28 24.55
N LYS A 441 -0.17 -4.19 25.14
CA LYS A 441 1.25 -3.83 25.11
C LYS A 441 2.09 -4.90 25.80
N LYS A 442 1.68 -5.40 26.98
CA LYS A 442 2.36 -6.48 27.72
C LYS A 442 2.36 -7.78 26.91
N ARG A 443 1.24 -8.15 26.27
CA ARG A 443 1.13 -9.33 25.39
C ARG A 443 2.08 -9.22 24.20
N SER A 444 2.15 -8.05 23.56
CA SER A 444 3.07 -7.77 22.45
C SER A 444 4.53 -7.95 22.86
N SER A 445 4.95 -7.47 24.04
CA SER A 445 6.33 -7.61 24.53
C SER A 445 6.69 -9.07 24.84
N ARG A 446 5.75 -9.89 25.35
CA ARG A 446 5.99 -11.32 25.58
C ARG A 446 6.22 -12.09 24.28
N LEU A 447 5.45 -11.80 23.24
CA LEU A 447 5.61 -12.44 21.93
C LEU A 447 6.98 -12.16 21.29
N GLN A 448 7.58 -11.01 21.59
CA GLN A 448 8.96 -10.72 21.18
C GLN A 448 10.00 -11.51 21.97
N ARG A 449 9.71 -11.90 23.22
CA ARG A 449 10.61 -12.70 24.07
C ARG A 449 10.55 -14.20 23.80
N VAL A 450 9.40 -14.74 23.39
CA VAL A 450 9.22 -16.18 23.04
C VAL A 450 9.75 -16.49 21.63
N SER A 451 10.11 -15.45 20.88
CA SER A 451 10.85 -15.57 19.60
C SER A 451 12.37 -15.43 19.82
N LEU A 452 12.82 -15.38 21.08
CA LEU A 452 14.20 -15.57 21.55
C LEU A 452 14.30 -16.99 22.11
#